data_AF-A0A958R524-F1
#
_entry.id   AF-A0A958R524-F1
#
_cell.length_a   1.000
_cell.length_b   1.000
_cell.length_c   1.000
_cell.angle_alpha   90.00
_cell.angle_beta   90.00
_cell.angle_gamma   90.00
#
_symmetry.space_group_name_H-M   'P 1'
#
loop_
_entity.id
_entity.type
_entity.pdbx_description
1 polymer ?
#
loop_
_entity_poly.entity_id
_entity_poly.type
_entity_poly.pdbx_seq_one_letter_code
_entity_poly.pdbx_strand_id
1 'polypeptide(L)' 'MACPVCINVFKRPTTLPCGHTFCYSCLLNATREHRQCPICRQHIDTYLLLHIVRPAS' A
#
# COMPACT_ATOMS: atom_id res chain seq x y z
N MET A 1 -14.05 5.99 -5.61
CA MET A 1 -12.83 5.19 -5.83
C MET A 1 -11.62 6.11 -5.79
N ALA A 2 -11.12 6.46 -4.61
CA ALA A 2 -9.98 7.35 -4.43
C ALA A 2 -9.02 6.77 -3.38
N CYS A 3 -7.73 7.01 -3.55
CA CYS A 3 -6.70 6.59 -2.60
C CYS A 3 -6.85 7.36 -1.29
N PRO A 4 -6.95 6.70 -0.13
CA PRO A 4 -7.16 7.39 1.15
C PRO A 4 -5.91 8.13 1.64
N VAL A 5 -4.75 7.95 1.01
CA VAL A 5 -3.50 8.66 1.35
C VAL A 5 -3.37 9.98 0.59
N CYS A 6 -3.66 10.00 -0.72
CA CYS A 6 -3.52 11.21 -1.55
C CYS A 6 -4.86 11.84 -1.97
N ILE A 7 -5.99 11.24 -1.59
CA ILE A 7 -7.36 11.69 -1.86
C ILE A 7 -7.63 11.93 -3.35
N ASN A 8 -6.95 11.16 -4.22
CA ASN A 8 -7.07 11.26 -5.67
C ASN A 8 -7.39 9.89 -6.27
N VAL A 9 -7.76 9.85 -7.55
CA VAL A 9 -7.99 8.61 -8.30
C VAL A 9 -6.76 7.71 -8.18
N PHE A 10 -6.99 6.41 -8.00
CA PHE A 10 -5.93 5.43 -7.82
C PHE A 10 -4.97 5.40 -9.02
N LYS A 11 -3.68 5.58 -8.74
CA LYS A 11 -2.59 5.35 -9.69
C LYS A 11 -1.88 4.05 -9.31
N ARG A 12 -1.97 3.04 -10.18
CA ARG A 12 -1.49 1.66 -9.89
C ARG A 12 -2.05 1.15 -8.55
N PRO A 13 -3.37 0.90 -8.48
CA PRO A 13 -4.01 0.45 -7.24
C PRO A 13 -3.35 -0.82 -6.73
N THR A 14 -3.06 -0.85 -5.44
CA THR A 14 -2.39 -1.94 -4.76
C THR A 14 -3.16 -2.26 -3.49
N THR A 15 -3.65 -3.50 -3.38
CA THR A 15 -4.51 -3.95 -2.28
C THR A 15 -3.71 -4.81 -1.31
N LEU A 16 -3.75 -4.45 -0.03
CA LEU A 16 -3.17 -5.24 1.05
C LEU A 16 -4.07 -6.44 1.41
N PRO A 17 -3.56 -7.49 2.08
CA PRO A 17 -4.37 -8.62 2.53
C PRO A 17 -5.49 -8.23 3.50
N CYS A 18 -5.35 -7.10 4.19
CA CYS A 18 -6.41 -6.54 5.02
C CYS A 18 -7.57 -5.92 4.21
N GLY A 19 -7.52 -5.98 2.88
CA GLY A 19 -8.57 -5.50 1.97
C GLY A 19 -8.49 -4.04 1.58
N HIS A 20 -7.56 -3.26 2.16
CA HIS A 20 -7.44 -1.82 1.85
C HIS A 20 -6.56 -1.59 0.61
N THR A 21 -7.02 -0.70 -0.27
CA THR A 21 -6.36 -0.35 -1.53
C THR A 21 -5.78 1.06 -1.49
N PHE A 22 -4.59 1.23 -2.07
CA PHE A 22 -3.86 2.51 -2.14
C PHE A 22 -3.19 2.66 -3.51
N CYS A 23 -2.69 3.85 -3.84
CA CYS A 23 -1.72 3.97 -4.93
C CYS A 23 -0.42 3.26 -4.54
N TYR A 24 0.25 2.62 -5.50
CA TYR A 24 1.54 1.97 -5.26
C TYR A 24 2.55 2.88 -4.56
N SER A 25 2.73 4.12 -5.06
CA SER A 25 3.68 5.08 -4.47
C SER A 25 3.26 5.57 -3.09
N CYS A 26 1.95 5.73 -2.86
CA CYS A 26 1.42 6.10 -1.55
C CYS A 26 1.65 4.99 -0.53
N LEU A 27 1.40 3.73 -0.92
CA LEU A 27 1.65 2.58 -0.05
C LEU A 27 3.14 2.42 0.23
N LEU A 28 3.99 2.53 -0.80
CA LEU A 28 5.44 2.47 -0.63
C LEU A 28 5.91 3.53 0.36
N ASN A 29 5.46 4.79 0.20
CA ASN A 29 5.88 5.87 1.09
C ASN A 29 5.35 5.70 2.53
N ALA A 30 4.09 5.32 2.68
CA ALA A 30 3.47 5.12 3.99
C ALA A 30 4.09 3.95 4.78
N THR A 31 4.65 2.97 4.07
CA THR A 31 5.25 1.77 4.69
C THR A 31 6.76 1.87 4.90
N ARG A 32 7.39 3.01 4.57
CA ARG A 32 8.84 3.23 4.72
C ARG A 32 9.30 3.15 6.18
N GLU A 33 8.54 3.79 7.07
CA GLU A 33 8.88 3.87 8.49
C GLU A 33 8.12 2.83 9.31
N HIS A 34 6.87 2.55 8.95
CA HIS A 34 6.03 1.59 9.66
C HIS A 34 5.39 0.61 8.67
N ARG A 35 5.73 -0.69 8.79
CA ARG A 35 5.20 -1.76 7.94
C ARG A 35 3.77 -2.14 8.32
N GLN A 36 2.87 -1.18 8.26
CA GLN A 36 1.49 -1.33 8.69
C GLN A 36 0.54 -0.69 7.68
N CYS A 37 -0.68 -1.20 7.61
CA CYS A 37 -1.74 -0.59 6.82
C CYS A 37 -2.06 0.83 7.35
N PRO A 38 -2.09 1.88 6.49
CA PRO A 38 -2.42 3.25 6.91
C PRO A 38 -3.82 3.41 7.52
N ILE A 39 -4.72 2.45 7.28
CA ILE A 39 -6.12 2.53 7.73
C ILE A 39 -6.34 1.70 8.99
N CYS A 40 -6.07 0.40 8.93
CA CYS A 40 -6.37 -0.52 10.04
C CYS A 40 -5.14 -0.91 10.88
N ARG A 41 -3.95 -0.41 10.53
CA ARG A 41 -2.67 -0.71 11.22
C ARG A 41 -2.25 -2.18 11.24
N GLN A 42 -2.93 -3.04 10.47
CA GLN A 42 -2.52 -4.43 10.32
C GLN A 42 -1.09 -4.49 9.78
N HIS A 43 -0.24 -5.30 10.42
CA HIS A 43 1.15 -5.48 10.02
C HIS A 43 1.24 -6.09 8.63
N ILE A 44 2.17 -5.58 7.83
CA ILE A 44 2.44 -6.05 6.48
C ILE A 44 3.71 -6.87 6.55
N ASP A 45 3.61 -8.15 6.22
CA ASP A 45 4.76 -9.04 6.26
C ASP A 45 5.86 -8.58 5.28
N THR A 46 7.12 -8.73 5.69
CA THR A 46 8.28 -8.29 4.90
C THR A 46 8.37 -8.98 3.55
N TYR A 47 8.05 -10.28 3.51
CA TYR A 47 7.99 -11.03 2.26
C TYR A 47 6.91 -10.43 1.36
N LEU A 48 5.77 -10.09 1.96
CA LEU A 48 4.66 -9.53 1.23
C LEU A 48 4.96 -8.12 0.71
N LEU A 49 5.69 -7.27 1.44
CA LEU A 49 6.17 -5.99 0.91
C LEU A 49 7.00 -6.20 -0.34
N LEU A 50 7.95 -7.15 -0.36
CA LEU A 50 8.74 -7.43 -1.56
C LEU A 50 7.87 -7.85 -2.76
N HIS A 51 6.73 -8.49 -2.54
CA HIS A 51 5.85 -8.94 -3.63
C HIS A 51 4.82 -7.88 -4.04
N ILE A 52 4.36 -7.04 -3.10
CA ILE A 52 3.36 -6.00 -3.34
C ILE A 52 4.00 -4.73 -3.90
N VAL A 53 5.19 -4.34 -3.43
CA VAL A 53 5.94 -3.17 -3.90
C VAL A 53 7.11 -3.52 -4.82
N ARG A 54 7.06 -4.64 -5.56
CA ARG A 54 7.98 -4.85 -6.68
C ARG A 54 7.45 -4.15 -7.93
N PRO A 55 8.30 -3.42 -8.68
CA PRO A 55 7.96 -3.02 -10.03
C PRO A 55 7.81 -4.28 -10.88
N ALA A 56 6.73 -4.37 -11.66
CA ALA A 56 6.75 -5.23 -12.84
C ALA A 56 7.93 -4.72 -13.69
N SER A 57 8.92 -5.60 -13.87
CA SER A 57 10.02 -5.44 -14.84
C SER A 57 9.50 -5.15 -16.22
#